data_AF-A0A2T6DJE2-F1
#
_entry.id   AF-A0A2T6DJE2-F1
#
_cell.length_a   1.000
_cell.length_b   1.000
_cell.length_c   1.000
_cell.angle_alpha   90.00
_cell.angle_beta   90.00
_cell.angle_gamma   90.00
#
_symmetry.space_group_name_H-M   'P 1'
#
loop_
_entity.id
_entity.type
_entity.pdbx_description
1 polymer ?
#
loop_
_entity_poly.entity_id
_entity_poly.type
_entity_poly.pdbx_seq_one_letter_code
_entity_poly.pdbx_strand_id
1 'polypeptide(L)' 'MKSLRYQILHALDNIYPRRYTPELLIVDVRVQGGAPTPSELARELRQLEGKGLVRSVRDEVDDEVIRWGITGDGQAMLK' A
#
# COMPACT_ATOMS: atom_id res chain seq x y z
N MET A 1 -18.58 -0.41 -5.77
CA MET A 1 -17.47 0.17 -4.97
C MET A 1 -16.26 -0.75 -5.09
N LYS A 2 -15.05 -0.20 -5.27
CA LYS A 2 -13.81 -0.97 -5.27
C LYS A 2 -13.45 -1.39 -3.84
N SER A 3 -12.84 -2.55 -3.66
CA SER A 3 -12.45 -3.04 -2.32
C SER A 3 -11.23 -2.28 -1.78
N LEU A 4 -11.08 -2.22 -0.46
CA LEU A 4 -9.91 -1.60 0.19
C LEU A 4 -8.60 -2.20 -0.34
N ARG A 5 -8.56 -3.52 -0.55
CA ARG A 5 -7.42 -4.22 -1.15
C ARG A 5 -7.06 -3.67 -2.53
N TYR A 6 -8.05 -3.54 -3.40
CA TYR A 6 -7.86 -3.01 -4.74
C TYR A 6 -7.35 -1.56 -4.68
N GLN A 7 -7.93 -0.74 -3.79
CA GLN A 7 -7.54 0.67 -3.63
C GLN A 7 -6.10 0.81 -3.13
N ILE A 8 -5.67 -0.05 -2.19
CA ILE A 8 -4.29 -0.09 -1.70
C ILE A 8 -3.32 -0.44 -2.83
N LEU A 9 -3.62 -1.50 -3.60
CA LEU A 9 -2.75 -1.91 -4.71
C LEU A 9 -2.70 -0.85 -5.80
N HIS A 10 -3.83 -0.27 -6.16
CA HIS A 10 -3.90 0.80 -7.15
C HIS A 10 -3.18 2.08 -6.66
N ALA A 11 -3.24 2.39 -5.36
CA ALA A 11 -2.42 3.46 -4.77
C ALA A 11 -0.93 3.14 -4.91
N LEU A 12 -0.55 1.88 -4.68
CA LEU A 12 0.85 1.44 -4.73
C LEU A 12 1.43 1.30 -6.15
N ASP A 13 0.58 1.10 -7.16
CA ASP A 13 0.98 0.97 -8.56
C ASP A 13 1.28 2.32 -9.24
N ASN A 14 0.64 3.40 -8.78
CA ASN A 14 0.81 4.74 -9.35
C ASN A 14 2.13 5.44 -8.95
N ILE A 15 3.13 4.70 -8.46
CA ILE A 15 4.27 5.29 -7.73
C ILE A 15 5.59 5.03 -8.43
N TYR A 16 6.07 6.06 -9.12
CA TYR A 16 7.49 6.38 -9.20
C TYR A 16 7.68 7.88 -8.96
N PRO A 17 8.50 8.35 -8.00
CA PRO A 17 9.12 7.66 -6.86
C PRO A 17 8.79 8.39 -5.54
N ARG A 18 7.58 8.25 -5.00
CA ARG A 18 7.25 8.83 -3.68
C ARG A 18 7.54 7.81 -2.58
N ARG A 19 8.18 8.25 -1.49
CA ARG A 19 8.28 7.48 -0.24
C ARG A 19 6.88 7.38 0.34
N TYR A 20 6.35 6.16 0.54
CA TYR A 20 5.05 5.99 1.18
C TYR A 20 5.22 5.68 2.65
N THR A 21 4.92 6.68 3.47
CA THR A 21 4.55 6.45 4.85
C THR A 21 3.09 5.97 4.90
N PRO A 22 2.65 5.31 5.99
CA PRO A 22 1.26 4.90 6.15
C PRO A 22 0.26 6.05 5.92
N GLU A 23 0.59 7.26 6.35
CA GLU A 23 -0.27 8.45 6.27
C GLU A 23 -0.54 8.83 4.81
N LEU A 24 0.49 8.83 3.96
CA LEU A 24 0.35 9.13 2.54
C LEU A 24 -0.51 8.07 1.84
N LEU A 25 -0.36 6.81 2.23
CA LEU A 25 -1.16 5.74 1.65
C LEU A 25 -2.64 5.86 2.05
N ILE A 26 -2.95 6.26 3.29
CA ILE A 26 -4.34 6.56 3.70
C ILE A 26 -4.94 7.66 2.83
N VAL A 27 -4.19 8.73 2.56
CA VAL A 27 -4.66 9.85 1.73
C VAL A 27 -5.02 9.37 0.32
N ASP A 28 -4.16 8.58 -0.31
CA ASP A 28 -4.41 8.11 -1.69
C ASP A 28 -5.55 7.11 -1.77
N VAL A 29 -5.68 6.23 -0.77
CA VAL A 29 -6.85 5.35 -0.68
C VAL A 29 -8.13 6.17 -0.49
N ARG A 30 -8.08 7.29 0.24
CA ARG A 30 -9.22 8.20 0.41
C ARG A 30 -9.61 8.92 -0.87
N VAL A 31 -8.63 9.38 -1.67
CA VAL A 31 -8.89 9.99 -2.98
C VAL A 31 -9.61 9.00 -3.92
N GLN A 32 -9.36 7.70 -3.78
CA GLN A 32 -10.05 6.65 -4.51
C GLN A 32 -11.45 6.29 -3.94
N GLY A 33 -11.97 7.08 -3.00
CA GLY A 33 -13.26 6.87 -2.34
C GLY A 33 -13.25 5.85 -1.20
N GLY A 34 -12.07 5.44 -0.71
CA GLY A 34 -11.93 4.66 0.50
C GLY A 34 -11.96 5.54 1.77
N ALA A 35 -12.11 4.93 2.94
CA ALA A 35 -11.95 5.65 4.21
C ALA A 35 -11.39 4.72 5.31
N PRO A 36 -10.26 4.02 5.07
CA PRO A 36 -9.73 3.11 6.06
C PRO A 36 -9.22 3.89 7.29
N THR A 37 -9.42 3.28 8.46
CA THR A 37 -8.64 3.63 9.64
C THR A 37 -7.19 3.18 9.47
N PRO A 38 -6.23 3.78 10.20
CA PRO A 38 -4.83 3.33 10.17
C PRO A 38 -4.68 1.84 10.49
N SER A 39 -5.46 1.32 11.45
CA SER A 39 -5.44 -0.09 11.83
C SER A 39 -5.93 -1.02 10.72
N GLU A 40 -6.98 -0.62 9.98
CA GLU A 40 -7.48 -1.39 8.84
C GLU A 40 -6.47 -1.41 7.69
N LEU A 41 -5.87 -0.25 7.39
CA LEU A 41 -4.82 -0.17 6.39
C LEU A 41 -3.63 -1.07 6.75
N ALA A 42 -3.13 -0.98 7.98
CA ALA A 42 -2.00 -1.78 8.46
C ALA A 42 -2.32 -3.29 8.42
N ARG A 43 -3.55 -3.68 8.76
CA ARG A 43 -4.01 -5.07 8.66
C ARG A 43 -4.02 -5.55 7.22
N GLU A 44 -4.58 -4.78 6.30
CA GLU A 44 -4.64 -5.16 4.87
C GLU A 44 -3.25 -5.20 4.23
N LEU A 45 -2.37 -4.24 4.55
CA LEU A 45 -0.98 -4.26 4.08
C LEU A 45 -0.25 -5.53 4.50
N ARG A 46 -0.37 -5.95 5.77
CA ARG A 46 0.21 -7.20 6.26
C ARG A 46 -0.34 -8.43 5.53
N GLN A 47 -1.63 -8.44 5.20
CA GLN A 47 -2.22 -9.54 4.44
C GLN A 47 -1.74 -9.56 2.98
N LEU A 48 -1.59 -8.39 2.37
CA LEU A 48 -1.08 -8.26 1.00
C LEU A 48 0.39 -8.65 0.91
N GLU A 49 1.18 -8.26 1.90
CA GLU A 49 2.59 -8.65 2.04
C GLU A 49 2.73 -10.15 2.28
N GLY A 50 1.92 -10.74 3.17
CA GLY A 50 1.86 -12.19 3.37
C GLY A 50 1.44 -12.99 2.13
N LYS A 51 0.84 -12.35 1.14
CA LYS A 51 0.49 -12.92 -0.17
C LYS A 51 1.52 -12.62 -1.26
N GLY A 52 2.60 -11.91 -0.94
CA GLY A 52 3.62 -11.51 -1.91
C GLY A 52 3.16 -10.46 -2.93
N LEU A 53 2.00 -9.82 -2.72
CA LEU A 53 1.45 -8.81 -3.64
C LEU A 53 2.04 -7.41 -3.43
N VAL A 54 2.60 -7.19 -2.24
CA VAL A 54 3.23 -5.94 -1.83
C VAL A 54 4.49 -6.30 -1.04
N ARG A 55 5.51 -5.45 -1.10
CA ARG A 55 6.71 -5.57 -0.27
C ARG A 55 6.93 -4.31 0.55
N SER A 56 7.32 -4.46 1.82
CA SER A 56 7.86 -3.36 2.61
C SER A 56 9.38 -3.30 2.48
N VAL A 57 9.93 -2.09 2.48
CA VAL A 57 11.37 -1.82 2.58
C VAL A 57 11.57 -0.93 3.80
N ARG A 58 12.41 -1.40 4.73
CA ARG A 58 12.86 -0.60 5.87
C ARG A 58 13.95 0.34 5.39
N ASP A 59 13.82 1.62 5.75
CA ASP A 59 14.89 2.58 5.51
C ASP A 59 15.80 2.52 6.74
N GLU A 60 17.08 2.17 6.56
CA GLU A 60 18.01 1.98 7.68
C GLU A 60 18.37 3.30 8.40
N VAL A 61 17.93 4.44 7.85
CA VAL A 61 18.29 5.77 8.35
C VAL A 61 17.50 6.17 9.60
N ASP A 62 16.26 5.70 9.75
CA ASP A 62 15.36 6.15 10.84
C ASP A 62 14.65 4.99 11.58
N ASP A 63 15.06 3.73 11.36
CA ASP A 63 14.48 2.51 11.98
C ASP A 63 12.94 2.33 11.78
N GLU A 64 12.33 3.19 10.96
CA GLU A 64 10.93 3.12 10.54
C GLU A 64 10.80 2.39 9.19
N VAL A 65 9.70 1.67 9.02
CA VAL A 65 9.34 1.06 7.72
C VAL A 65 8.87 2.19 6.81
N ILE A 66 9.68 2.66 5.84
CA ILE A 66 9.32 3.90 5.10
C ILE A 66 8.94 3.69 3.64
N ARG A 67 8.82 2.44 3.14
CA ARG A 67 8.36 2.23 1.76
C ARG A 67 7.55 0.94 1.61
N TRP A 68 6.37 1.05 1.03
CA TRP A 68 5.66 -0.07 0.41
C TRP A 68 5.74 0.05 -1.10
N GLY A 69 5.92 -1.08 -1.78
CA GLY A 69 5.88 -1.16 -3.23
C GLY A 69 5.05 -2.35 -3.68
N ILE A 70 4.29 -2.18 -4.76
CA ILE A 70 3.57 -3.29 -5.39
C ILE A 70 4.57 -4.24 -6.06
N THR A 71 4.32 -5.55 -6.00
CA THR A 71 5.10 -6.56 -6.72
C THR A 71 4.49 -6.83 -8.10
N GLY A 72 5.18 -7.60 -8.95
CA GLY A 72 4.62 -8.03 -10.24
C GLY A 72 3.29 -8.78 -10.09
N ASP A 73 3.16 -9.62 -9.05
CA ASP A 73 1.91 -10.34 -8.76
C ASP A 73 0.80 -9.38 -8.29
N GLY A 74 1.16 -8.36 -7.51
CA GLY A 74 0.24 -7.29 -7.12
C GLY A 74 -0.29 -6.53 -8.34
N GLN A 75 0.59 -6.19 -9.29
CA GLN A 75 0.22 -5.53 -10.53
C GLN A 75 -0.65 -6.40 -11.42
N ALA A 76 -0.36 -7.71 -11.48
CA ALA A 76 -1.18 -8.66 -12.23
C ALA A 76 -2.62 -8.73 -11.71
N MET A 77 -2.83 -8.56 -10.39
CA MET A 77 -4.17 -8.54 -9.79
C MET A 77 -4.97 -7.25 -10.08
N LEU A 78 -4.34 -6.21 -10.61
CA LEU A 78 -5.02 -4.96 -11.00
C LEU A 78 -5.58 -4.99 -12.44
N LYS A 79 -5.20 -5.99 -13.25
CA LYS A 79 -5.66 -6.20 -14.63
C LYS A 79 -6.91 -7.07 -14.68
#